data_AF-A0A514WSU4-F1
#
_entry.id   AF-A0A514WSU4-F1
#
_cell.length_a   1.000
_cell.length_b   1.000
_cell.length_c   1.000
_cell.angle_alpha   90.00
_cell.angle_beta   90.00
_cell.angle_gamma   90.00
#
_symmetry.space_group_name_H-M   'P 1'
#
loop_
_entity.id
_entity.type
_entity.pdbx_description
1 polymer ?
#
loop_
_entity_poly.entity_id
_entity_poly.type
_entity_poly.pdbx_seq_one_letter_code
_entity_poly.pdbx_strand_id
1 'polypeptide(L)'
;MAEGFAVPKGSQIKYLQRRLDELQKLEESFKSEVNFELAHKMGHQIKGNASTFNLQSLESFGLRLEKAAQRKDSAAVREELIGLTGIVADLLKELI
;
A
#
# COMPACT_ATOMS: atom_id res chain seq x y z
N MET A 1 1.48 26.33 19.32
CA MET A 1 0.12 26.10 18.76
C MET A 1 0.26 25.41 17.43
N ALA A 2 -0.25 24.18 17.34
CA ALA A 2 -0.79 23.47 16.18
C ALA A 2 -0.92 22.01 16.63
N GLU A 3 -2.02 21.68 17.30
CA GLU A 3 -2.40 20.27 17.48
C GLU A 3 -2.66 19.74 16.07
N GLY A 4 -1.69 18.98 15.54
CA GLY A 4 -1.80 18.39 14.21
C GLY A 4 -3.09 17.57 14.16
N PHE A 5 -3.93 17.83 13.16
CA PHE A 5 -5.15 17.07 12.91
C PHE A 5 -4.80 15.60 12.68
N ALA A 6 -4.74 14.82 13.76
CA ALA A 6 -4.58 13.38 13.67
C ALA A 6 -5.81 12.82 12.95
N VAL A 7 -5.59 12.14 11.83
CA VAL A 7 -6.69 11.54 11.07
C VAL A 7 -7.47 10.60 11.99
N PRO A 8 -8.80 10.74 12.11
CA PRO A 8 -9.58 9.93 13.03
C PRO A 8 -9.35 8.43 12.82
N LYS A 9 -9.27 7.67 13.92
CA LYS A 9 -9.04 6.23 13.91
C LYS A 9 -9.99 5.47 12.96
N GLY A 10 -11.28 5.84 12.95
CA GLY A 10 -12.26 5.25 12.04
C GLY A 10 -11.98 5.50 10.56
N SER A 11 -11.38 6.64 10.20
CA SER A 11 -10.95 6.95 8.83
C SER A 11 -9.72 6.14 8.43
N GLN A 12 -8.77 5.92 9.36
CA GLN A 12 -7.60 5.06 9.15
C GLN A 12 -8.04 3.61 8.89
N ILE A 13 -8.96 3.08 9.71
CA ILE A 13 -9.50 1.72 9.55
C ILE A 13 -10.15 1.56 8.17
N LYS A 14 -11.05 2.47 7.77
CA LYS A 14 -11.71 2.41 6.45
C LYS A 14 -10.71 2.47 5.30
N TYR A 15 -9.68 3.30 5.43
CA TYR A 15 -8.61 3.39 4.43
C TYR A 15 -7.87 2.06 4.32
N LEU A 16 -7.40 1.49 5.44
CA LEU A 16 -6.63 0.25 5.47
C LEU A 16 -7.45 -0.95 4.98
N GLN A 17 -8.72 -1.07 5.36
CA GLN A 17 -9.62 -2.11 4.85
C GLN A 17 -9.72 -2.06 3.33
N ARG A 18 -9.98 -0.87 2.78
CA ARG A 18 -10.03 -0.67 1.33
C ARG A 18 -8.70 -1.00 0.66
N ARG A 19 -7.56 -0.61 1.26
CA ARG A 19 -6.24 -0.96 0.72
C ARG A 19 -6.01 -2.46 0.71
N LEU A 20 -6.37 -3.15 1.78
CA LEU A 20 -6.21 -4.59 1.91
C LEU A 20 -6.98 -5.33 0.81
N ASP A 21 -8.26 -5.00 0.61
CA ASP A 21 -9.09 -5.62 -0.42
C ASP A 21 -8.52 -5.39 -1.84
N GLU A 22 -8.03 -4.18 -2.11
CA GLU A 22 -7.45 -3.85 -3.42
C GLU A 22 -6.12 -4.57 -3.66
N LEU A 23 -5.26 -4.64 -2.64
CA LEU A 23 -3.96 -5.32 -2.72
C LEU A 23 -4.11 -6.84 -2.90
N GLN A 24 -5.03 -7.47 -2.17
CA GLN A 24 -5.31 -8.90 -2.34
C GLN A 24 -5.82 -9.23 -3.75
N LYS A 25 -6.68 -8.39 -4.32
CA LYS A 25 -7.13 -8.55 -5.72
C LYS A 25 -5.98 -8.41 -6.72
N LEU A 26 -5.06 -7.48 -6.46
CA LEU A 26 -3.86 -7.30 -7.28
C LEU A 26 -2.96 -8.53 -7.21
N GLU A 27 -2.72 -9.07 -6.02
CA GLU A 27 -1.91 -10.28 -5.82
C GLU A 27 -2.45 -11.44 -6.64
N GLU A 28 -3.76 -11.68 -6.56
CA GLU A 28 -4.43 -12.71 -7.36
C GLU A 28 -4.27 -12.45 -8.86
N SER A 29 -4.43 -11.21 -9.32
CA SER A 29 -4.25 -10.88 -10.74
C SER A 29 -2.81 -11.07 -11.23
N PHE A 30 -1.82 -10.86 -10.36
CA PHE A 30 -0.39 -10.89 -10.69
C PHE A 30 0.23 -12.30 -10.61
N LYS A 31 -0.54 -13.31 -10.19
CA LYS A 31 -0.11 -14.72 -10.25
C LYS A 31 0.23 -15.15 -11.67
N SER A 32 -0.57 -14.74 -12.65
CA SER A 32 -0.34 -15.04 -14.07
C SER A 32 0.67 -14.08 -14.69
N GLU A 33 0.32 -12.79 -14.76
CA GLU A 33 1.14 -11.75 -15.38
C GLU A 33 1.06 -10.47 -14.56
N VAL A 34 2.21 -9.81 -14.37
CA VAL A 34 2.29 -8.55 -13.65
C VAL A 34 1.89 -7.39 -14.57
N ASN A 35 0.82 -6.68 -14.23
CA ASN A 35 0.52 -5.41 -14.86
C ASN A 35 1.35 -4.29 -14.19
N PHE A 36 2.47 -3.94 -14.82
CA PHE A 36 3.39 -2.93 -14.29
C PHE A 36 2.78 -1.53 -14.20
N GLU A 37 1.90 -1.15 -15.11
CA GLU A 37 1.23 0.16 -15.05
C GLU A 37 0.32 0.25 -13.82
N LEU A 38 -0.44 -0.80 -13.58
CA LEU A 38 -1.31 -0.89 -12.41
C LEU A 38 -0.49 -0.94 -11.11
N ALA A 39 0.60 -1.72 -11.08
CA ALA A 39 1.51 -1.77 -9.93
C ALA A 39 2.13 -0.39 -9.62
N HIS A 40 2.57 0.34 -10.66
CA HIS A 40 3.12 1.70 -10.53
C HIS A 40 2.09 2.66 -9.94
N LYS A 41 0.88 2.68 -10.52
CA LYS A 41 -0.23 3.52 -10.06
C LYS A 41 -0.58 3.23 -8.60
N MET A 42 -0.57 1.95 -8.21
CA MET A 42 -0.88 1.57 -6.84
C MET A 42 0.19 1.99 -5.84
N GLY A 43 1.46 1.76 -6.16
CA GLY A 43 2.58 2.25 -5.35
C GLY A 43 2.52 3.77 -5.16
N HIS A 44 2.23 4.50 -6.24
CA HIS A 44 2.09 5.95 -6.20
C HIS A 44 0.94 6.43 -5.29
N GLN A 45 -0.24 5.82 -5.42
CA GLN A 45 -1.40 6.16 -4.59
C GLN A 45 -1.18 5.84 -3.11
N ILE A 46 -0.60 4.68 -2.79
CA ILE A 46 -0.35 4.28 -1.41
C ILE A 46 0.69 5.19 -0.77
N LYS A 47 1.78 5.48 -1.47
CA LYS A 47 2.79 6.44 -1.04
C LYS A 47 2.19 7.81 -0.73
N GLY A 48 1.38 8.36 -1.64
CA GLY A 48 0.74 9.67 -1.44
C GLY A 48 -0.23 9.69 -0.26
N ASN A 49 -1.02 8.62 -0.09
CA ASN A 49 -1.99 8.52 1.01
C ASN A 49 -1.31 8.26 2.36
N ALA A 50 -0.22 7.50 2.40
CA ALA A 50 0.49 7.17 3.63
C ALA A 50 0.96 8.41 4.40
N SER A 51 1.40 9.45 3.68
CA SER A 51 1.75 10.75 4.27
C SER A 51 0.55 11.41 4.98
N THR A 52 -0.65 11.35 4.39
CA THR A 52 -1.89 11.89 4.98
C THR A 52 -2.27 11.20 6.29
N PHE A 53 -2.06 9.89 6.40
CA PHE A 53 -2.43 9.10 7.59
C PHE A 53 -1.27 8.91 8.58
N ASN A 54 -0.11 9.52 8.34
CA ASN A 54 1.12 9.36 9.13
C ASN A 54 1.60 7.89 9.24
N LEU A 55 1.43 7.11 8.17
CA LEU A 55 1.78 5.69 8.10
C LEU A 55 3.09 5.49 7.32
N GLN A 56 4.22 5.94 7.88
CA GLN A 56 5.53 5.97 7.19
C GLN A 56 5.97 4.60 6.61
N SER A 57 5.60 3.50 7.29
CA SER A 57 5.87 2.16 6.78
C SER A 57 5.22 1.95 5.40
N LEU A 58 3.97 2.37 5.21
CA LEU A 58 3.25 2.25 3.93
C LEU A 58 3.86 3.12 2.83
N GLU A 59 4.40 4.28 3.19
CA GLU A 59 5.07 5.17 2.23
C GLU A 59 6.27 4.48 1.59
N SER A 60 7.10 3.84 2.43
CA SER A 60 8.29 3.12 1.99
C SER A 60 7.95 1.95 1.08
N PHE A 61 6.97 1.12 1.44
CA PHE A 61 6.50 0.02 0.60
C PHE A 61 5.89 0.52 -0.72
N GLY A 62 5.08 1.57 -0.68
CA GLY A 62 4.49 2.18 -1.88
C GLY A 62 5.55 2.69 -2.87
N LEU A 63 6.62 3.32 -2.37
CA LEU A 63 7.74 3.76 -3.19
C LEU A 63 8.50 2.59 -3.81
N ARG A 64 8.76 1.52 -3.05
CA ARG A 64 9.48 0.35 -3.59
C ARG A 64 8.66 -0.38 -4.64
N LEU A 65 7.35 -0.53 -4.45
CA LEU A 65 6.43 -1.07 -5.46
C LEU A 65 6.44 -0.20 -6.73
N GLU A 66 6.38 1.12 -6.58
CA GLU A 66 6.47 2.07 -7.71
C GLU A 66 7.77 1.88 -8.51
N LYS A 67 8.89 1.72 -7.82
CA LYS A 67 10.21 1.53 -8.43
C LYS A 67 10.38 0.16 -9.08
N ALA A 68 9.88 -0.90 -8.46
CA ALA A 68 9.87 -2.24 -9.05
C ALA A 68 9.07 -2.27 -10.36
N ALA A 69 7.91 -1.60 -10.36
CA ALA A 69 7.07 -1.46 -11.55
C ALA A 69 7.75 -0.65 -12.66
N GLN A 70 8.42 0.46 -12.33
CA GLN A 70 9.21 1.26 -13.29
C GLN A 70 10.33 0.44 -13.94
N ARG A 71 10.99 -0.43 -13.17
CA ARG A 71 12.04 -1.32 -13.66
C ARG A 71 11.51 -2.55 -14.42
N LYS A 72 10.18 -2.74 -14.46
CA LYS A 72 9.51 -3.94 -14.99
C LYS A 72 10.04 -5.24 -14.37
N ASP A 73 10.35 -5.18 -13.08
CA ASP A 73 10.84 -6.33 -12.31
C ASP A 73 9.64 -7.05 -11.67
N SER A 74 9.18 -8.13 -12.30
CA SER A 74 8.00 -8.87 -11.85
C SER A 74 8.21 -9.57 -10.51
N ALA A 75 9.43 -10.02 -10.20
CA ALA A 75 9.75 -10.64 -8.93
C ALA A 75 9.69 -9.61 -7.81
N ALA A 76 10.36 -8.46 -8.00
CA ALA A 76 10.32 -7.37 -7.03
C ALA A 76 8.91 -6.79 -6.85
N VAL A 77 8.09 -6.68 -7.92
CA VAL A 77 6.70 -6.23 -7.79
C VAL A 77 5.90 -7.19 -6.90
N ARG A 78 6.05 -8.50 -7.07
CA ARG A 78 5.35 -9.49 -6.25
C ARG A 78 5.81 -9.46 -4.80
N GLU A 79 7.11 -9.40 -4.57
CA GLU A 79 7.69 -9.30 -3.23
C GLU A 79 7.17 -8.06 -2.48
N GLU A 80 7.24 -6.89 -3.12
CA GLU A 80 6.79 -5.64 -2.51
C GLU A 80 5.27 -5.61 -2.32
N LEU A 81 4.51 -6.22 -3.22
CA LEU A 81 3.06 -6.32 -3.10
C LEU A 81 2.67 -7.20 -1.90
N ILE A 82 3.27 -8.38 -1.74
CA ILE A 82 3.05 -9.28 -0.60
C ILE A 82 3.41 -8.58 0.72
N GLY A 83 4.58 -7.94 0.75
CA GLY A 83 5.03 -7.21 1.93
C GLY A 83 4.09 -6.05 2.29
N LEU A 84 3.61 -5.32 1.27
CA LEU A 84 2.67 -4.22 1.44
C LEU A 84 1.31 -4.70 1.97
N THR A 85 0.79 -5.82 1.48
CA THR A 85 -0.44 -6.44 1.99
C THR A 85 -0.28 -6.88 3.44
N GLY A 86 0.86 -7.50 3.78
CA GLY A 86 1.17 -7.91 5.15
C GLY A 86 1.13 -6.74 6.13
N ILE A 87 1.87 -5.66 5.84
CA ILE A 87 1.91 -4.50 6.73
C ILE A 87 0.55 -3.78 6.83
N VAL A 88 -0.24 -3.73 5.76
CA VAL A 88 -1.60 -3.17 5.81
C VAL A 88 -2.50 -4.02 6.73
N ALA A 89 -2.40 -5.34 6.63
CA ALA A 89 -3.17 -6.25 7.48
C ALA A 89 -2.78 -6.10 8.96
N ASP A 90 -1.49 -5.96 9.26
CA ASP A 90 -1.01 -5.81 10.63
C ASP A 90 -1.40 -4.47 11.23
N LEU A 91 -1.25 -3.37 10.49
CA LEU A 91 -1.73 -2.05 10.91
C LEU A 91 -3.24 -2.04 11.15
N LEU A 92 -4.01 -2.77 10.34
CA LEU A 92 -5.46 -2.86 10.53
C LEU A 92 -5.79 -3.60 11.84
N LYS A 93 -5.08 -4.68 12.17
CA LYS A 93 -5.27 -5.42 13.44
C LYS A 93 -4.91 -4.58 14.65
N GLU A 94 -3.87 -3.75 14.59
CA GLU A 94 -3.48 -2.86 15.70
C GLU A 94 -4.56 -1.80 16.01
N LEU A 95 -5.41 -1.48 15.02
CA LEU A 95 -6.46 -0.49 15.17
C LEU A 95 -7.82 -1.08 15.56
N ILE A 96 -8.01 -2.40 15.59
CA ILE A 96 -9.29 -3.04 15.96
C ILE A 96 -9.15 -3.67 17.34
#